data_AF-A0AAV2BAT4-F1
#
_entry.id   AF-A0AAV2BAT4-F1
#
_cell.length_a   1.000
_cell.length_b   1.000
_cell.length_c   1.000
_cell.angle_alpha   90.00
_cell.angle_beta   90.00
_cell.angle_gamma   90.00
#
_symmetry.space_group_name_H-M   'P 1'
#
loop_
_entity.id
_entity.type
_entity.pdbx_description
1 polymer ?
#
loop_
_entity_poly.entity_id
_entity_poly.type
_entity_poly.pdbx_seq_one_letter_code
_entity_poly.pdbx_strand_id
1 'polypeptide(L)'
;MPGDSTSERFTLKMCGEYAIANVLRRTCKCTPLVRPAGGARERICEPSDVYHCLLGKSLKNNLSRILNECHEPCIVYKYQTAVTCMRIGSANISRVQILYDAHQFMYFQYRTTTFSSIFSKIGGSLGLYIGASIITVVEISTFLMSWLWFRICPSKEKYKEKCDFNNHSL
;
A
#
# COMPACT_ATOMS: atom_id res chain seq x y z
N MET A 1 -6.85 16.88 5.45
CA MET A 1 -6.29 17.67 4.33
C MET A 1 -7.43 18.46 3.74
N PRO A 2 -7.37 19.81 3.68
CA PRO A 2 -8.33 20.55 2.88
C PRO A 2 -8.01 20.28 1.41
N GLY A 3 -8.72 19.29 0.84
CA GLY A 3 -8.81 19.11 -0.60
C GLY A 3 -9.77 20.14 -1.11
N ASP A 4 -9.23 21.24 -1.64
CA ASP A 4 -10.03 22.16 -2.43
C ASP A 4 -10.12 21.63 -3.87
N SER A 5 -11.32 21.83 -4.40
CA SER A 5 -11.90 21.22 -5.58
C SER A 5 -11.14 21.49 -6.89
N THR A 6 -10.53 20.43 -7.44
CA THR A 6 -10.43 20.00 -8.85
C THR A 6 -9.11 19.24 -9.12
N SER A 7 -9.19 17.91 -9.27
CA SER A 7 -8.18 17.08 -9.95
C SER A 7 -6.71 17.11 -9.46
N GLU A 8 -6.38 17.61 -8.26
CA GLU A 8 -5.00 17.46 -7.76
C GLU A 8 -4.75 16.02 -7.31
N ARG A 9 -3.89 15.30 -8.06
CA ARG A 9 -3.48 13.94 -7.70
C ARG A 9 -2.52 13.99 -6.51
N PHE A 10 -2.75 13.11 -5.55
CA PHE A 10 -1.87 12.94 -4.41
C PHE A 10 -0.45 12.57 -4.88
N THR A 11 0.56 13.28 -4.37
CA THR A 11 1.98 12.97 -4.59
C THR A 11 2.71 12.90 -3.26
N LEU A 12 3.76 12.07 -3.19
CA LEU A 12 4.59 11.95 -1.99
C LEU A 12 5.19 13.31 -1.57
N LYS A 13 5.60 14.11 -2.56
CA LYS A 13 6.13 15.47 -2.32
C LYS A 13 5.09 16.38 -1.66
N MET A 14 3.85 16.35 -2.14
CA MET A 14 2.75 17.12 -1.55
C MET A 14 2.48 16.68 -0.11
N CYS A 15 2.51 15.38 0.17
CA CYS A 15 2.39 14.86 1.53
C CYS A 15 3.52 15.38 2.44
N GLY A 16 4.78 15.32 1.99
CA GLY A 16 5.92 15.83 2.74
C GLY A 16 5.84 17.33 3.03
N GLU A 17 5.48 18.14 2.03
CA GLU A 17 5.26 19.59 2.19
C GLU A 17 4.15 19.87 3.21
N TYR A 18 3.03 19.15 3.13
CA TYR A 18 1.91 19.30 4.06
C TYR A 18 2.29 18.87 5.49
N ALA A 19 3.03 17.78 5.63
CA ALA A 19 3.49 17.27 6.91
C ALA A 19 4.43 18.27 7.60
N ILE A 20 5.40 18.83 6.86
CA ILE A 20 6.29 19.88 7.35
C ILE A 20 5.49 21.14 7.73
N ALA A 21 4.55 21.56 6.89
CA ALA A 21 3.72 22.73 7.16
C ALA A 21 2.86 22.56 8.42
N ASN A 22 2.32 21.36 8.67
CA ASN A 22 1.59 21.04 9.90
C ASN A 22 2.50 21.07 11.14
N VAL A 23 3.74 20.60 11.02
CA VAL A 23 4.69 20.66 12.14
C VAL A 23 5.08 22.10 12.44
N LEU A 24 5.39 22.91 11.43
CA LEU A 24 5.64 24.34 11.59
C LEU A 24 4.46 25.05 12.26
N ARG A 25 3.24 24.73 11.85
CA ARG A 25 2.03 25.29 12.46
C ARG A 25 1.88 24.91 13.93
N ARG A 26 2.13 23.64 14.29
CA ARG A 26 1.98 23.15 15.68
C ARG A 26 3.09 23.62 16.60
N THR A 27 4.33 23.62 16.13
CA THR A 27 5.52 23.86 16.96
C THR A 27 5.94 25.33 16.95
N CYS A 28 5.89 25.97 15.78
CA CYS A 28 6.41 27.32 15.55
C CYS A 28 5.30 28.36 15.35
N LYS A 29 4.02 27.95 15.34
CA LYS A 29 2.83 28.80 15.16
C LYS A 29 2.90 29.68 13.91
N CYS A 30 3.55 29.19 12.86
CA CYS A 30 3.72 29.88 11.59
C CYS A 30 3.53 28.91 10.41
N THR A 31 3.25 29.45 9.23
CA THR A 31 3.07 28.69 7.99
C THR A 31 4.18 28.97 6.98
N PRO A 32 4.56 28.00 6.14
CA PRO A 32 5.59 28.22 5.13
C PRO A 32 5.07 29.08 3.97
N LEU A 33 5.97 29.88 3.37
CA LEU A 33 5.66 30.79 2.27
C LEU A 33 5.17 30.08 0.99
N VAL A 34 5.77 28.93 0.67
CA VAL A 34 5.54 28.22 -0.60
C VAL A 34 4.19 27.51 -0.63
N ARG A 35 3.72 26.98 0.51
CA ARG A 35 2.46 26.25 0.61
C ARG A 35 1.81 26.43 1.98
N PRO A 36 1.04 27.50 2.20
CA PRO A 36 0.42 27.74 3.49
C PRO A 36 -0.62 26.66 3.80
N ALA A 37 -0.47 25.97 4.93
CA ALA A 37 -1.38 24.91 5.37
C ALA A 37 -2.55 25.43 6.23
N GLY A 38 -2.92 26.71 6.10
CA GLY A 38 -3.92 27.36 6.95
C GLY A 38 -4.63 28.53 6.29
N GLY A 39 -5.49 29.21 7.05
CA GLY A 39 -6.28 30.33 6.56
C GLY A 39 -5.43 31.59 6.34
N ALA A 40 -5.98 32.55 5.58
CA ALA A 40 -5.31 33.81 5.21
C ALA A 40 -4.84 34.71 6.38
N ARG A 41 -5.14 34.34 7.63
CA ARG A 41 -4.76 35.08 8.85
C ARG A 41 -3.58 34.48 9.61
N GLU A 42 -3.00 33.38 9.13
CA GLU A 42 -1.83 32.78 9.76
C GLU A 42 -0.53 33.49 9.37
N ARG A 43 0.34 33.72 10.35
CA ARG A 43 1.65 34.35 10.16
C ARG A 43 2.56 33.44 9.33
N ILE A 44 3.23 34.02 8.34
CA ILE A 44 4.27 33.36 7.56
C ILE A 44 5.55 33.24 8.42
N CYS A 45 6.23 32.10 8.36
CA CYS A 45 7.49 31.87 9.08
C CYS A 45 8.61 32.78 8.55
N GLU A 46 9.33 33.45 9.44
CA GLU A 46 10.57 34.17 9.10
C GLU A 46 11.75 33.18 8.99
N PRO A 47 12.83 33.50 8.25
CA PRO A 47 14.02 32.63 8.19
C PRO A 47 14.59 32.27 9.58
N SER A 48 14.50 33.20 10.54
CA SER A 48 14.89 32.99 11.94
C SER A 48 14.03 31.92 12.63
N ASP A 49 12.71 31.97 12.43
CA ASP A 49 11.74 31.00 12.96
C ASP A 49 12.05 29.60 12.43
N VAL A 50 12.33 29.46 11.13
CA VAL A 50 12.68 28.16 10.53
C VAL A 50 13.99 27.63 11.11
N TYR A 51 15.03 28.46 11.21
CA TYR A 51 16.32 28.02 11.71
C TYR A 51 16.27 27.62 13.19
N HIS A 52 15.70 28.46 14.05
CA HIS A 52 15.68 28.21 15.48
C HIS A 52 14.65 27.16 15.90
N CYS A 53 13.47 27.14 15.27
CA CYS A 53 12.39 26.24 15.66
C CYS A 53 12.46 24.89 14.95
N LEU A 54 12.68 24.87 13.63
CA LEU A 54 12.71 23.63 12.85
C LEU A 54 14.04 22.89 13.04
N LEU A 55 15.16 23.57 12.75
CA LEU A 55 16.49 22.95 12.78
C LEU A 55 17.06 22.84 14.20
N GLY A 56 16.76 23.80 15.08
CA GLY A 56 17.32 23.86 16.43
C GLY A 56 16.67 22.96 17.47
N LYS A 57 15.38 22.59 17.34
CA LYS A 57 14.61 22.02 18.47
C LYS A 57 14.02 20.63 18.27
N SER A 58 13.78 20.13 17.06
CA SER A 58 13.00 18.87 16.96
C SER A 58 13.04 18.07 15.66
N LEU A 59 13.47 18.62 14.52
CA LEU A 59 13.27 17.91 13.25
C LEU A 59 14.39 16.95 12.84
N LYS A 60 15.64 17.11 13.29
CA LYS A 60 16.74 16.25 12.78
C LYS A 60 16.51 14.76 13.07
N ASN A 61 15.86 14.44 14.19
CA ASN A 61 15.56 13.05 14.59
C ASN A 61 14.13 12.59 14.25
N ASN A 62 13.18 13.52 14.07
CA ASN A 62 11.78 13.19 13.81
C ASN A 62 11.32 13.41 12.36
N LEU A 63 12.10 14.13 11.54
CA LEU A 63 11.72 14.43 10.15
C LEU A 63 11.60 13.16 9.31
N SER A 64 12.50 12.20 9.51
CA SER A 64 12.40 10.87 8.90
C SER A 64 11.12 10.16 9.33
N ARG A 65 10.74 10.24 10.60
CA ARG A 65 9.51 9.63 11.12
C ARG A 65 8.25 10.28 10.57
N ILE A 66 8.25 11.61 10.40
CA ILE A 66 7.15 12.39 9.82
C ILE A 66 7.00 12.09 8.33
N LEU A 67 8.12 11.96 7.59
CA LEU A 67 8.11 11.60 6.17
C LEU A 67 7.70 10.14 5.95
N ASN A 68 8.01 9.24 6.88
CA ASN A 68 7.62 7.83 6.81
C ASN A 68 6.11 7.60 6.98
N GLU A 69 5.35 8.59 7.46
CA GLU A 69 3.89 8.52 7.52
C GLU A 69 3.25 8.71 6.13
N CYS A 70 3.99 9.27 5.17
CA CYS A 70 3.54 9.42 3.80
C CYS A 70 3.71 8.11 3.02
N HIS A 71 2.59 7.48 2.66
CA HIS A 71 2.60 6.32 1.78
C HIS A 71 2.86 6.73 0.32
N GLU A 72 3.57 5.89 -0.43
CA GLU A 72 3.73 6.09 -1.87
C GLU A 72 2.37 5.97 -2.58
N PRO A 73 2.06 6.83 -3.57
CA PRO A 73 0.82 6.71 -4.32
C PRO A 73 0.82 5.44 -5.17
N CYS A 74 -0.37 4.86 -5.40
CA CYS A 74 -0.53 3.67 -6.24
C CYS A 74 -0.07 3.87 -7.69
N ILE A 75 -0.04 5.12 -8.17
CA ILE A 75 0.38 5.47 -9.52
C ILE A 75 1.53 6.47 -9.40
N VAL A 76 2.71 6.06 -9.83
CA VAL A 76 3.93 6.89 -9.87
C VAL A 76 4.42 6.98 -11.31
N TYR A 77 4.68 8.20 -11.77
CA TYR A 77 5.33 8.45 -13.05
C TYR A 77 6.82 8.69 -12.79
N LYS A 78 7.68 7.81 -13.31
CA LYS A 78 9.13 7.94 -13.23
C LYS A 78 9.67 8.29 -14.61
N TYR A 79 10.45 9.36 -14.69
CA TYR A 79 11.11 9.78 -15.93
C TYR A 79 12.57 9.36 -15.87
N GLN A 80 12.99 8.48 -16.76
CA GLN A 80 14.40 8.22 -16.98
C GLN A 80 14.97 9.40 -17.75
N THR A 81 16.05 9.99 -17.22
CA THR A 81 16.67 11.17 -17.83
C THR A 81 18.08 10.82 -18.28
N ALA A 82 18.41 11.19 -19.51
CA ALA A 82 19.76 11.14 -20.06
C ALA A 82 20.15 12.58 -20.41
N VAL A 83 21.30 13.03 -19.91
CA VAL A 83 21.76 14.40 -20.10
C VAL A 83 22.92 14.41 -21.08
N THR A 84 22.77 15.19 -22.16
CA THR A 84 23.85 15.46 -23.10
C THR A 84 24.12 16.96 -23.10
N CYS A 85 25.39 17.32 -22.91
CA CYS A 85 25.81 18.72 -22.83
C CYS A 85 26.62 19.08 -24.06
N MET A 86 26.16 20.07 -24.83
CA MET A 86 26.92 20.65 -25.93
C MET A 86 27.27 22.09 -25.58
N ARG A 87 28.53 22.48 -25.81
CA ARG A 87 28.98 23.84 -25.57
C ARG A 87 28.41 24.73 -26.68
N ILE A 88 27.57 25.69 -26.29
CA ILE A 88 26.95 26.64 -27.21
C ILE A 88 27.16 28.06 -26.66
N GLY A 89 27.79 28.94 -27.45
CA GLY A 89 27.92 30.37 -27.13
C GLY A 89 28.85 30.77 -25.98
N SER A 90 28.68 32.02 -25.53
CA SER A 90 29.47 32.70 -24.50
C SER A 90 28.94 32.44 -23.08
N ALA A 91 29.70 32.86 -22.06
CA ALA A 91 29.55 32.47 -20.65
C ALA A 91 28.17 32.75 -19.99
N ASN A 92 27.30 33.57 -20.59
CA ASN A 92 26.05 34.02 -19.97
C ASN A 92 24.79 33.38 -20.56
N ILE A 93 24.92 32.48 -21.54
CA ILE A 93 23.77 31.86 -22.21
C ILE A 93 23.83 30.35 -22.04
N SER A 94 22.77 29.79 -21.46
CA SER A 94 22.53 28.35 -21.40
C SER A 94 21.24 28.02 -22.13
N ARG A 95 21.29 27.06 -23.06
CA ARG A 95 20.10 26.51 -23.71
C ARG A 95 19.83 25.12 -23.17
N VAL A 96 18.65 24.93 -22.58
CA VAL A 96 18.16 23.62 -22.13
C VAL A 96 17.11 23.13 -23.12
N GLN A 97 17.31 21.96 -23.71
CA GLN A 97 16.35 21.32 -24.60
C GLN A 97 15.90 20.00 -23.97
N ILE A 98 14.59 19.87 -23.73
CA ILE A 98 13.98 18.64 -23.20
C ILE A 98 13.40 17.90 -24.40
N LEU A 99 13.90 16.68 -24.63
CA LEU A 99 13.49 15.81 -25.72
C LEU A 99 13.02 14.49 -25.12
N TYR A 100 11.90 13.97 -25.62
CA TYR A 100 11.45 12.62 -25.31
C TYR A 100 12.00 11.68 -26.37
N ASP A 101 12.75 10.68 -25.94
CA ASP A 101 13.14 9.58 -26.83
C ASP A 101 11.90 8.73 -27.18
N ALA A 102 11.83 8.21 -28.39
CA ALA A 102 10.59 7.69 -28.96
C ALA A 102 10.02 6.51 -28.15
N HIS A 103 8.72 6.57 -27.85
CA HIS A 103 7.85 5.50 -27.31
C HIS A 103 8.42 4.62 -26.18
N GLN A 104 8.55 5.17 -24.97
CA GLN A 104 8.94 4.37 -23.79
C GLN A 104 8.09 4.65 -22.53
N PHE A 105 6.76 4.66 -22.68
CA PHE A 105 5.91 4.44 -21.52
C PHE A 105 6.03 2.99 -21.07
N MET A 106 7.00 2.70 -20.21
CA MET A 106 7.13 1.40 -19.57
C MET A 106 6.19 1.32 -18.36
N TYR A 107 5.12 0.56 -18.51
CA TYR A 107 4.17 0.30 -17.42
C TYR A 107 4.68 -0.84 -16.53
N PHE A 108 5.16 -0.50 -15.34
CA PHE A 108 5.44 -1.49 -14.30
C PHE A 108 4.17 -1.77 -13.50
N GLN A 109 3.33 -2.69 -14.00
CA GLN A 109 2.25 -3.25 -13.18
C GLN A 109 2.82 -4.38 -12.32
N TYR A 110 2.97 -4.12 -11.02
CA TYR A 110 3.20 -5.18 -10.05
C TYR A 110 1.88 -5.95 -9.87
N ARG A 111 1.60 -6.90 -10.76
CA ARG A 111 0.44 -7.79 -10.59
C ARG A 111 0.76 -8.70 -9.41
N THR A 112 0.35 -8.29 -8.21
CA THR A 112 0.35 -9.17 -7.04
C THR A 112 -0.45 -10.41 -7.42
N THR A 113 0.16 -11.59 -7.33
CA THR A 113 -0.48 -12.85 -7.71
C THR A 113 -1.81 -12.96 -6.97
N THR A 114 -2.92 -12.96 -7.71
CA THR A 114 -4.25 -13.13 -7.12
C THR A 114 -4.34 -14.51 -6.49
N PHE A 115 -5.20 -14.67 -5.47
CA PHE A 115 -5.45 -15.99 -4.86
C PHE A 115 -5.79 -17.04 -5.91
N SER A 116 -6.58 -16.68 -6.92
CA SER A 116 -6.91 -17.55 -8.05
C SER A 116 -5.67 -18.02 -8.82
N SER A 117 -4.66 -17.17 -9.02
CA SER A 117 -3.41 -17.55 -9.68
C SER A 117 -2.60 -18.55 -8.85
N ILE A 118 -2.60 -18.39 -7.52
CA ILE A 118 -1.91 -19.30 -6.59
C ILE A 118 -2.58 -20.67 -6.62
N PHE A 119 -3.91 -20.73 -6.43
CA PHE A 119 -4.66 -21.99 -6.49
C PHE A 119 -4.56 -22.67 -7.85
N SER A 120 -4.52 -21.90 -8.95
CA SER A 120 -4.37 -22.47 -10.30
C SER A 120 -2.98 -23.10 -10.50
N LYS A 121 -1.91 -22.50 -9.97
CA LYS A 121 -0.55 -23.05 -10.03
C LYS A 121 -0.41 -24.32 -9.20
N ILE A 122 -0.97 -24.33 -7.99
CA ILE A 122 -0.94 -25.48 -7.09
C ILE A 122 -1.81 -26.62 -7.66
N GLY A 123 -3.04 -26.32 -8.09
CA GLY A 123 -3.94 -27.31 -8.69
C GLY A 123 -3.39 -27.90 -9.99
N GLY A 124 -2.81 -27.06 -10.85
CA GLY A 124 -2.19 -27.52 -12.09
C GLY A 124 -0.98 -28.45 -11.87
N SER A 125 -0.11 -28.13 -10.90
CA SER A 125 1.03 -28.99 -10.57
C SER A 125 0.62 -30.28 -9.87
N LEU A 126 -0.32 -30.24 -8.92
CA LEU A 126 -0.87 -31.45 -8.29
C LEU A 126 -1.55 -32.38 -9.31
N GLY A 127 -2.33 -31.81 -10.24
CA GLY A 127 -2.98 -32.57 -11.31
C GLY A 127 -1.98 -33.22 -12.27
N LEU A 128 -0.86 -32.55 -12.57
CA LEU A 128 0.19 -33.09 -13.43
C LEU A 128 1.03 -34.18 -12.76
N TYR A 129 1.45 -33.96 -11.50
CA TYR A 129 2.39 -34.85 -10.82
C TYR A 129 1.72 -36.04 -10.13
N ILE A 130 0.54 -35.85 -9.55
CA ILE A 130 -0.16 -36.88 -8.76
C ILE A 130 -1.34 -37.47 -9.56
N GLY A 131 -1.81 -36.78 -10.61
CA GLY A 131 -3.08 -37.12 -11.26
C GLY A 131 -4.29 -36.82 -10.38
N ALA A 132 -4.10 -36.06 -9.29
CA ALA A 132 -5.14 -35.75 -8.34
C ALA A 132 -6.09 -34.70 -8.91
N SER A 133 -7.37 -35.05 -9.00
CA SER A 133 -8.47 -34.15 -9.38
C SER A 133 -9.10 -33.50 -8.14
N ILE A 134 -9.83 -32.40 -8.32
CA ILE A 134 -10.60 -31.74 -7.26
C ILE A 134 -11.51 -32.72 -6.50
N ILE A 135 -12.00 -33.76 -7.17
CA ILE A 135 -12.83 -34.82 -6.58
C ILE A 135 -12.07 -35.58 -5.48
N THR A 136 -10.82 -35.97 -5.76
CA THR A 136 -9.97 -36.67 -4.78
C THR A 136 -9.67 -35.80 -3.55
N VAL A 137 -9.52 -34.48 -3.75
CA VAL A 137 -9.32 -33.52 -2.65
C VAL A 137 -10.58 -33.41 -1.79
N VAL A 138 -11.76 -33.36 -2.41
CA VAL A 138 -13.04 -33.31 -1.66
C VAL A 138 -13.20 -34.58 -0.82
N GLU A 139 -12.94 -35.76 -1.37
CA GLU A 139 -13.06 -37.03 -0.65
C GLU A 139 -12.09 -37.14 0.54
N ILE A 140 -10.83 -36.72 0.37
CA ILE A 140 -9.87 -36.66 1.47
C ILE A 140 -10.31 -35.63 2.51
N SER A 141 -10.84 -34.47 2.09
CA SER A 141 -11.27 -33.41 3.01
C SER A 141 -12.48 -33.83 3.87
N THR A 142 -13.44 -34.56 3.32
CA THR A 142 -14.59 -35.08 4.08
C THR A 142 -14.15 -36.17 5.05
N PHE A 143 -13.22 -37.03 4.63
CA PHE A 143 -12.63 -38.04 5.51
C PHE A 143 -11.86 -37.40 6.68
N LEU A 144 -10.99 -36.41 6.39
CA LEU A 144 -10.24 -35.68 7.42
C LEU A 144 -11.16 -34.89 8.35
N MET A 145 -12.21 -34.25 7.83
CA MET A 145 -13.18 -33.55 8.67
C MET A 145 -13.97 -34.51 9.55
N SER A 146 -14.39 -35.67 9.04
CA SER A 146 -15.04 -36.70 9.84
C SER A 146 -14.11 -37.28 10.91
N TRP A 147 -12.85 -37.52 10.56
CA TRP A 147 -11.81 -37.97 11.49
C TRP A 147 -11.51 -36.94 12.58
N LEU A 148 -11.38 -35.65 12.20
CA LEU A 148 -11.19 -34.54 13.14
C LEU A 148 -12.41 -34.36 14.03
N TRP A 149 -13.62 -34.51 13.49
CA TRP A 149 -14.86 -34.46 14.27
C TRP A 149 -14.92 -35.59 15.31
N PHE A 150 -14.54 -36.81 14.94
CA PHE A 150 -14.48 -37.94 15.86
C PHE A 150 -13.38 -37.79 16.92
N ARG A 151 -12.23 -37.19 16.55
CA ARG A 151 -11.11 -36.92 17.47
C ARG A 151 -11.37 -35.76 18.44
N ILE A 152 -12.08 -34.72 18.01
CA ILE A 152 -12.31 -33.49 18.79
C ILE A 152 -13.64 -33.57 19.57
N CYS A 153 -14.62 -34.32 19.08
CA CYS A 153 -15.85 -34.64 19.81
C CYS A 153 -15.90 -36.13 20.19
N PRO A 154 -15.38 -36.55 21.37
CA PRO A 154 -15.79 -37.80 22.00
C PRO A 154 -17.19 -37.62 22.60
N SER A 155 -18.19 -37.37 21.76
CA SER A 155 -19.58 -37.35 22.20
C SER A 155 -20.09 -38.78 22.23
N LYS A 156 -20.24 -39.28 23.46
CA LYS A 156 -20.67 -40.61 23.88
C LYS A 156 -21.76 -41.21 22.99
N GLU A 157 -21.57 -42.48 22.63
CA GLU A 157 -22.66 -43.42 22.37
C GLU A 157 -23.72 -43.29 23.47
N LYS A 158 -24.84 -42.63 23.18
CA LYS A 158 -26.14 -42.86 23.84
C LYS A 158 -27.26 -42.33 22.93
N TYR A 159 -27.68 -43.12 21.95
CA TYR A 159 -29.11 -43.42 21.64
C TYR A 159 -29.20 -44.23 20.34
N LYS A 160 -29.07 -45.56 20.44
CA LYS A 160 -29.57 -46.47 19.41
C LYS A 160 -30.21 -47.70 20.09
N GLU A 161 -31.15 -47.42 20.99
CA GLU A 161 -31.99 -48.47 21.61
C GLU A 161 -33.38 -47.89 21.96
N LYS A 162 -34.05 -47.28 20.97
CA LYS A 162 -35.47 -46.92 21.12
C LYS A 162 -36.27 -46.91 19.82
N CYS A 163 -35.86 -47.71 18.84
CA CYS A 163 -36.64 -47.95 17.64
C CYS A 163 -36.66 -49.46 17.32
N ASP A 164 -37.06 -50.30 18.28
CA ASP A 164 -37.40 -51.71 17.98
C ASP A 164 -38.27 -52.44 19.05
N PHE A 165 -38.96 -51.72 19.94
CA PHE A 165 -39.84 -52.38 20.92
C PHE A 165 -41.08 -51.53 21.22
N ASN A 166 -42.01 -51.48 20.27
CA ASN A 166 -43.46 -51.41 20.51
C ASN A 166 -44.21 -51.38 19.17
N ASN A 167 -44.28 -52.55 18.54
CA ASN A 167 -45.37 -52.93 17.64
C ASN A 167 -45.43 -54.46 17.58
N HIS A 168 -45.74 -55.09 18.71
CA HIS A 168 -46.28 -56.45 18.75
C HIS A 168 -46.74 -56.80 20.18
N SER A 169 -48.04 -56.68 20.45
CA SER A 169 -48.82 -57.67 21.22
C SER A 169 -50.26 -57.20 21.39
N LEU A 170 -51.17 -57.95 20.75
CA LEU A 170 -52.54 -58.28 21.18
C LEU A 170 -53.49 -57.15 21.60
#